data_AF-A0A8K0C771-F1
#
_entry.id   AF-A0A8K0C771-F1
#
_cell.length_a   1.000
_cell.length_b   1.000
_cell.length_c   1.000
_cell.angle_alpha   90.00
_cell.angle_beta   90.00
_cell.angle_gamma   90.00
#
_symmetry.space_group_name_H-M   'P 1'
#
loop_
_entity.id
_entity.type
_entity.pdbx_description
1 polymer ?
#
loop_
_entity_poly.entity_id
_entity_poly.type
_entity_poly.pdbx_seq_one_letter_code
_entity_poly.pdbx_strand_id
1 'polypeptide(L)'
;VTYGELPEDYLSWADRYCISEQNLNIEMIKKAFGENLTLEEGNPIINSFIECTYKKTNYMNNDGSLNFKNIRTWAIDFFYVLNIRGHIRNKRLIVDKAVAECETIKGTDPGDTGVKVFNCLLGFIKENANSNNASKT
;
A
#
# COMPACT_ATOMS: atom_id res chain seq x y z
N VAL A 1 9.66 -0.99 17.20
CA VAL A 1 10.21 -0.15 16.12
C VAL A 1 9.19 0.94 15.86
N THR A 2 9.53 2.21 16.05
CA THR A 2 8.70 3.30 15.55
C THR A 2 8.84 3.27 14.03
N TYR A 3 7.74 3.02 13.31
CA TYR A 3 7.72 3.25 11.88
C TYR A 3 8.01 4.74 11.67
N GLY A 4 9.00 5.08 10.83
CA GLY A 4 9.29 6.48 10.54
C GLY A 4 8.04 7.17 10.02
N GLU A 5 7.85 8.43 10.39
CA GLU A 5 6.89 9.31 9.72
C GLU A 5 7.14 9.20 8.21
N LEU A 6 6.07 9.08 7.42
CA LEU A 6 6.20 9.13 5.98
C LEU A 6 6.92 10.44 5.60
N PRO A 7 7.84 10.42 4.62
CA PRO A 7 8.43 11.64 4.11
C PRO A 7 7.32 12.65 3.77
N GLU A 8 7.55 13.95 3.96
CA GLU A 8 6.59 15.03 3.61
C GLU A 8 6.06 14.89 2.16
N ASP A 9 6.82 14.23 1.28
CA ASP A 9 6.51 13.96 -0.12
C ASP A 9 6.18 12.50 -0.45
N TYR A 10 5.55 11.73 0.46
CA TYR A 10 5.23 10.32 0.19
C TYR A 10 4.25 10.09 -0.98
N LEU A 11 3.48 11.10 -1.36
CA LEU A 11 2.57 11.02 -2.49
C LEU A 11 3.37 10.93 -3.80
N SER A 12 3.19 9.81 -4.49
CA SER A 12 3.80 9.54 -5.79
C SER A 12 3.28 10.49 -6.88
N TRP A 13 3.92 10.47 -8.05
CA TRP A 13 3.43 11.22 -9.21
C TRP A 13 1.99 10.83 -9.58
N ALA A 14 1.64 9.54 -9.45
CA ALA A 14 0.32 9.03 -9.77
C ALA A 14 -0.73 9.53 -8.77
N ASP A 15 -0.37 9.59 -7.49
CA ASP A 15 -1.24 10.15 -6.44
C ASP A 15 -1.53 11.62 -6.72
N ARG A 16 -0.50 12.42 -7.03
CA ARG A 16 -0.66 13.84 -7.35
C ARG A 16 -1.48 14.06 -8.61
N TYR A 17 -1.29 13.21 -9.61
CA TYR A 17 -2.10 13.23 -10.82
C TYR A 17 -3.58 12.96 -10.51
N CYS A 18 -3.89 11.90 -9.77
CA CYS A 18 -5.26 11.52 -9.46
C CYS A 18 -5.96 12.52 -8.53
N ILE A 19 -5.23 13.11 -7.58
CA ILE A 19 -5.73 14.23 -6.76
C ILE A 19 -6.17 15.39 -7.65
N SER A 20 -5.36 15.75 -8.64
CA SER A 20 -5.66 16.84 -9.59
C SER A 20 -6.82 16.47 -10.53
N GLU A 21 -6.78 15.29 -11.16
CA GLU A 21 -7.77 14.82 -12.12
C GLU A 21 -9.18 14.72 -11.50
N GLN A 22 -9.26 14.26 -10.25
CA GLN A 22 -10.52 14.08 -9.53
C GLN A 22 -10.91 15.30 -8.67
N ASN A 23 -10.14 16.39 -8.74
CA ASN A 23 -10.34 17.61 -7.95
C ASN A 23 -10.48 17.34 -6.43
N LEU A 24 -9.60 16.48 -5.89
CA LEU A 24 -9.59 16.07 -4.49
C LEU A 24 -8.78 17.02 -3.62
N ASN A 25 -9.12 17.07 -2.33
CA ASN A 25 -8.33 17.80 -1.35
C ASN A 25 -7.11 16.97 -0.90
N ILE A 26 -5.90 17.48 -1.15
CA ILE A 26 -4.64 16.80 -0.79
C ILE A 26 -4.52 16.48 0.70
N GLU A 27 -4.97 17.37 1.59
CA GLU A 27 -4.87 17.18 3.03
C GLU A 27 -5.86 16.13 3.53
N MET A 28 -7.03 16.01 2.89
CA MET A 28 -7.96 14.90 3.13
C MET A 28 -7.33 13.57 2.71
N ILE A 29 -6.69 13.51 1.53
CA ILE A 29 -6.00 12.29 1.09
C ILE A 29 -4.87 11.93 2.04
N LYS A 30 -4.04 12.91 2.46
CA LYS A 30 -3.00 12.68 3.46
C LYS A 30 -3.54 12.09 4.75
N LYS A 31 -4.63 12.67 5.27
CA LYS A 31 -5.29 12.18 6.49
C LYS A 31 -5.85 10.78 6.33
N ALA A 32 -6.30 10.40 5.13
CA ALA A 32 -6.88 9.08 4.85
C ALA A 32 -5.88 7.92 4.95
N PHE A 33 -4.57 8.19 4.84
CA PHE A 33 -3.54 7.17 5.12
C PHE A 33 -3.42 6.88 6.63
N GLY A 34 -4.11 7.60 7.52
CA GLY A 34 -4.17 7.30 8.95
C GLY A 34 -2.81 7.33 9.67
N GLU A 35 -2.82 7.07 10.97
CA GLU A 35 -1.60 7.08 11.81
C GLU A 35 -0.63 5.93 11.47
N ASN A 36 -1.16 4.83 10.92
CA ASN A 36 -0.41 3.63 10.58
C ASN A 36 -0.27 3.40 9.07
N LEU A 37 -0.43 4.44 8.26
CA LEU A 37 -0.34 4.34 6.79
C LEU A 37 -1.39 3.42 6.18
N THR A 38 -2.42 3.05 6.94
CA THR A 38 -3.57 2.27 6.51
C THR A 38 -4.63 3.18 5.94
N LEU A 39 -5.24 2.77 4.84
CA LEU A 39 -6.32 3.50 4.19
C LEU A 39 -7.66 3.22 4.89
N GLU A 40 -8.51 4.23 4.97
CA GLU A 40 -9.88 4.10 5.47
C GLU A 40 -10.72 3.20 4.53
N GLU A 41 -11.17 2.05 5.03
CA GLU A 41 -12.04 1.13 4.28
C GLU A 41 -13.48 1.65 4.17
N GLY A 42 -14.13 1.38 3.04
CA GLY A 42 -15.52 1.77 2.80
C GLY A 42 -15.74 3.25 2.50
N ASN A 43 -14.68 4.06 2.41
CA ASN A 43 -14.78 5.46 1.99
C ASN A 43 -14.78 5.57 0.45
N PRO A 44 -15.89 5.98 -0.20
CA PRO A 44 -15.98 6.00 -1.66
C PRO A 44 -14.97 6.93 -2.34
N ILE A 45 -14.58 8.01 -1.66
CA ILE A 45 -13.59 8.95 -2.18
C ILE A 45 -12.21 8.29 -2.23
N ILE A 46 -11.86 7.54 -1.18
CA ILE A 46 -10.59 6.82 -1.10
C ILE A 46 -10.57 5.66 -2.09
N ASN A 47 -11.67 4.93 -2.24
CA ASN A 47 -11.79 3.88 -3.25
C ASN A 47 -11.55 4.45 -4.65
N SER A 48 -12.20 5.57 -5.00
CA SER A 48 -12.04 6.21 -6.31
C SER A 48 -10.62 6.73 -6.55
N PHE A 49 -10.00 7.29 -5.52
CA PHE A 49 -8.61 7.74 -5.56
C PHE A 49 -7.64 6.56 -5.80
N ILE A 50 -7.80 5.47 -5.04
CA ILE A 50 -6.96 4.28 -5.16
C ILE A 50 -7.12 3.59 -6.50
N GLU A 51 -8.34 3.47 -7.01
CA GLU A 51 -8.59 2.94 -8.35
C GLU A 51 -7.83 3.73 -9.41
N CYS A 52 -7.88 5.07 -9.35
CA CYS A 52 -7.14 5.93 -10.28
C CYS A 52 -5.62 5.72 -10.15
N THR A 53 -5.07 5.82 -8.94
CA THR A 53 -3.62 5.66 -8.71
C THR A 53 -3.15 4.29 -9.20
N TYR A 54 -3.91 3.22 -8.90
CA TYR A 54 -3.54 1.85 -9.25
C TYR A 54 -3.59 1.63 -10.77
N LYS A 55 -4.56 2.22 -11.47
CA LYS A 55 -4.59 2.19 -12.94
C LYS A 55 -3.41 2.96 -13.54
N LYS A 56 -3.05 4.13 -12.99
CA LYS A 56 -1.89 4.92 -13.48
C LYS A 56 -0.55 4.25 -13.26
N THR A 57 -0.44 3.46 -12.20
CA THR A 57 0.78 2.70 -11.84
C THR A 57 0.80 1.28 -12.42
N ASN A 58 -0.24 0.86 -13.15
CA ASN A 58 -0.46 -0.51 -13.63
C ASN A 58 -0.49 -1.56 -12.51
N TYR A 59 -0.89 -1.18 -11.29
CA TYR A 59 -1.23 -2.11 -10.20
C TYR A 59 -2.65 -2.65 -10.35
N MET A 60 -3.47 -1.99 -11.16
CA MET A 60 -4.80 -2.43 -11.56
C MET A 60 -4.96 -2.27 -13.07
N ASN A 61 -5.58 -3.26 -13.69
CA ASN A 61 -5.92 -3.26 -15.11
C ASN A 61 -7.18 -2.40 -15.35
N ASN A 62 -7.47 -2.09 -16.62
CA ASN A 62 -8.64 -1.27 -16.97
C ASN A 62 -9.99 -1.91 -16.59
N ASP A 63 -10.04 -3.24 -16.49
CA ASP A 63 -11.22 -4.00 -16.04
C ASP A 63 -11.39 -4.04 -14.51
N GLY A 64 -10.49 -3.40 -13.75
CA GLY A 64 -10.52 -3.38 -12.29
C GLY A 64 -9.81 -4.58 -11.64
N SER A 65 -9.26 -5.52 -12.41
CA SER A 65 -8.48 -6.63 -11.84
C SER A 65 -7.10 -6.15 -11.38
N LEU A 66 -6.63 -6.65 -10.23
CA LEU A 66 -5.32 -6.30 -9.70
C LEU A 66 -4.18 -7.03 -10.43
N ASN A 67 -3.09 -6.31 -10.66
CA ASN A 67 -1.85 -6.83 -11.23
C ASN A 67 -0.85 -7.14 -10.11
N PHE A 68 -0.97 -8.35 -9.54
CA PHE A 68 -0.12 -8.79 -8.43
C PHE A 68 1.37 -8.91 -8.79
N LYS A 69 1.72 -9.00 -10.08
CA LYS A 69 3.13 -8.93 -10.50
C LYS A 69 3.71 -7.56 -10.20
N ASN A 70 3.02 -6.48 -10.55
CA ASN A 70 3.49 -5.12 -10.31
C ASN A 70 3.37 -4.72 -8.83
N ILE A 71 2.30 -5.14 -8.16
CA ILE A 71 2.13 -4.92 -6.70
C ILE A 71 3.27 -5.58 -5.91
N ARG A 72 3.70 -6.78 -6.30
CA ARG A 72 4.87 -7.45 -5.68
C ARG A 72 6.14 -6.62 -5.79
N THR A 73 6.41 -6.04 -6.96
CA THR A 73 7.58 -5.16 -7.16
C THR A 73 7.50 -3.94 -6.24
N TRP A 74 6.35 -3.26 -6.23
CA TRP A 74 6.11 -2.13 -5.34
C TRP A 74 6.32 -2.48 -3.87
N ALA A 75 5.77 -3.60 -3.40
CA ALA A 75 5.88 -4.01 -2.01
C ALA A 75 7.33 -4.32 -1.61
N ILE A 76 8.16 -4.84 -2.52
CA ILE A 76 9.61 -5.02 -2.30
C ILE A 76 10.29 -3.65 -2.15
N ASP A 77 9.95 -2.69 -3.01
CA ASP A 77 10.52 -1.35 -2.99
C ASP A 77 10.09 -0.56 -1.74
N PHE A 78 8.86 -0.79 -1.27
CA PHE A 78 8.29 -0.16 -0.08
C PHE A 78 9.09 -0.46 1.20
N PHE A 79 9.79 -1.62 1.28
CA PHE A 79 10.73 -1.90 2.37
C PHE A 79 11.88 -0.91 2.46
N TYR A 80 12.29 -0.28 1.36
CA TYR A 80 13.32 0.77 1.38
C TYR A 80 12.75 2.10 1.86
N VAL A 81 11.49 2.41 1.51
CA VAL A 81 10.81 3.65 1.89
C VAL A 81 10.49 3.69 3.39
N LEU A 82 10.05 2.58 3.98
CA LEU A 82 9.73 2.52 5.42
C LEU A 82 10.94 2.67 6.35
N ASN A 83 12.15 2.91 5.82
CA ASN A 83 13.40 3.04 6.56
C ASN A 83 13.52 1.98 7.65
N ILE A 84 13.12 0.74 7.34
CA ILE A 84 13.29 -0.38 8.25
C ILE A 84 14.78 -0.66 8.27
N ARG A 85 15.50 0.03 9.15
CA ARG A 85 16.97 0.03 9.32
C ARG A 85 17.54 -1.34 9.69
N GLY A 86 16.71 -2.37 9.81
CA GLY A 86 17.14 -3.75 9.87
C GLY A 86 17.39 -4.29 8.47
N HIS A 87 18.53 -4.94 8.25
CA HIS A 87 18.70 -5.85 7.10
C HIS A 87 17.67 -6.98 7.20
N ILE A 88 16.44 -6.74 6.73
CA ILE A 88 15.44 -7.79 6.59
C ILE A 88 15.98 -8.76 5.55
N ARG A 89 16.50 -9.89 6.06
CA ARG A 89 16.83 -11.03 5.21
C ARG A 89 15.51 -11.55 4.63
N ASN A 90 15.51 -11.87 3.33
CA ASN A 90 14.37 -12.45 2.63
C ASN A 90 13.15 -11.53 2.45
N LYS A 91 13.32 -10.22 2.18
CA LYS A 91 12.23 -9.29 1.80
C LYS A 91 11.28 -9.89 0.76
N ARG A 92 11.85 -10.51 -0.28
CA ARG A 92 11.09 -11.18 -1.34
C ARG A 92 10.18 -12.29 -0.81
N LEU A 93 10.66 -13.12 0.11
CA LEU A 93 9.85 -14.17 0.74
C LEU A 93 8.69 -13.60 1.56
N ILE A 94 8.92 -12.50 2.29
CA ILE A 94 7.86 -11.84 3.06
C ILE A 94 6.80 -11.27 2.13
N VAL A 95 7.21 -10.59 1.05
CA VAL A 95 6.27 -10.06 0.05
C VAL A 95 5.51 -11.18 -0.65
N ASP A 96 6.18 -12.26 -1.03
CA ASP A 96 5.53 -13.39 -1.71
C ASP A 96 4.45 -14.02 -0.82
N LYS A 97 4.72 -14.17 0.49
CA LYS A 97 3.72 -14.62 1.46
C LYS A 97 2.58 -13.62 1.64
N ALA A 98 2.90 -12.33 1.74
CA ALA A 98 1.89 -11.28 1.87
C ALA A 98 0.95 -11.26 0.65
N VAL A 99 1.50 -11.36 -0.56
CA VAL A 99 0.70 -11.42 -1.79
C VAL A 99 -0.19 -12.66 -1.80
N ALA A 100 0.34 -13.84 -1.46
CA ALA A 100 -0.45 -15.07 -1.42
C ALA A 100 -1.61 -14.99 -0.41
N GLU A 101 -1.41 -14.34 0.74
CA GLU A 101 -2.44 -14.13 1.75
C GLU A 101 -3.51 -13.14 1.26
N CYS A 102 -3.09 -12.05 0.61
CA CYS A 102 -3.97 -10.92 0.30
C CYS A 102 -4.63 -11.01 -1.09
N GLU A 103 -4.15 -11.86 -2.01
CA GLU A 103 -4.58 -11.80 -3.42
C GLU A 103 -6.04 -12.19 -3.68
N THR A 104 -6.64 -12.92 -2.74
CA THR A 104 -8.02 -13.38 -2.83
C THR A 104 -9.03 -12.37 -2.28
N ILE A 105 -8.57 -11.31 -1.61
CA ILE A 105 -9.42 -10.28 -1.02
C ILE A 105 -10.22 -9.57 -2.11
N LYS A 106 -11.50 -9.33 -1.82
CA LYS A 106 -12.44 -8.61 -2.68
C LYS A 106 -13.17 -7.53 -1.89
N GLY A 107 -13.30 -6.38 -2.52
CA GLY A 107 -14.15 -5.28 -2.07
C GLY A 107 -15.48 -5.23 -2.81
N THR A 108 -16.29 -4.23 -2.48
CA THR A 108 -17.56 -3.94 -3.18
C THR A 108 -17.34 -3.37 -4.58
N ASP A 109 -16.19 -2.76 -4.83
CA ASP A 109 -15.76 -2.19 -6.10
C ASP A 109 -14.23 -2.37 -6.29
N PRO A 110 -13.65 -2.06 -7.47
CA PRO A 110 -12.21 -2.20 -7.70
C PRO A 110 -11.36 -1.36 -6.75
N GLY A 111 -11.79 -0.13 -6.44
CA GLY A 111 -11.12 0.76 -5.50
C GLY A 111 -11.10 0.20 -4.08
N ASP A 112 -12.25 -0.27 -3.58
CA ASP A 112 -12.37 -0.95 -2.27
C ASP A 112 -11.49 -2.21 -2.22
N THR A 113 -11.44 -2.96 -3.32
CA THR A 113 -10.54 -4.12 -3.44
C THR A 113 -9.08 -3.68 -3.30
N GLY A 114 -8.68 -2.60 -3.98
CA GLY A 114 -7.34 -2.02 -3.87
C GLY A 114 -6.99 -1.57 -2.46
N VAL A 115 -7.92 -0.88 -1.78
CA VAL A 115 -7.78 -0.42 -0.38
C VAL A 115 -7.53 -1.60 0.56
N LYS A 116 -8.39 -2.62 0.50
CA LYS A 116 -8.29 -3.79 1.39
C LYS A 116 -7.03 -4.61 1.15
N VAL A 117 -6.65 -4.81 -0.12
CA VAL A 117 -5.40 -5.50 -0.47
C VAL A 117 -4.19 -4.70 0.03
N PHE A 118 -4.19 -3.39 -0.14
CA PHE A 118 -3.13 -2.52 0.38
C PHE A 118 -2.99 -2.65 1.90
N ASN A 119 -4.09 -2.53 2.64
CA ASN A 119 -4.11 -2.65 4.10
C ASN A 119 -3.60 -4.03 4.55
N CYS A 120 -4.03 -5.10 3.90
CA CYS A 120 -3.58 -6.47 4.16
C CYS A 120 -2.07 -6.62 3.95
N LEU A 121 -1.54 -6.16 2.80
CA LEU A 121 -0.12 -6.24 2.48
C LEU A 121 0.71 -5.46 3.50
N LEU A 122 0.27 -4.24 3.83
CA LEU A 122 0.93 -3.38 4.80
C LEU A 122 0.97 -4.02 6.19
N GLY A 123 -0.16 -4.55 6.67
CA GLY A 123 -0.26 -5.27 7.95
C GLY A 123 0.69 -6.45 8.02
N PHE A 124 0.64 -7.33 7.01
CA PHE A 124 1.51 -8.51 6.93
C PHE A 124 2.99 -8.13 6.94
N ILE A 125 3.39 -7.14 6.12
CA ILE A 125 4.77 -6.66 6.03
C ILE A 125 5.23 -6.10 7.38
N LYS A 126 4.40 -5.31 8.05
CA LYS A 126 4.72 -4.69 9.34
C LYS A 126 4.94 -5.72 10.44
N GLU A 127 4.06 -6.71 10.56
CA GLU A 127 4.16 -7.79 11.55
C GLU A 127 5.41 -8.65 11.35
N ASN A 128 5.70 -9.00 10.10
CA ASN A 128 6.82 -9.88 9.76
C ASN A 128 8.16 -9.15 9.70
N ALA A 129 8.17 -7.83 9.50
CA ALA A 129 9.35 -6.99 9.66
C ALA A 129 9.79 -6.87 11.12
N ASN A 130 8.84 -6.84 12.07
CA ASN A 130 9.13 -6.74 13.50
C ASN A 130 9.63 -8.07 14.10
N SER A 131 9.04 -9.20 13.69
CA SER A 131 9.38 -10.52 14.21
C SER A 131 10.83 -10.95 13.90
N ASN A 132 11.38 -10.49 12.76
CA ASN A 132 12.77 -10.75 12.39
C ASN A 132 13.81 -9.91 13.16
N ASN A 133 13.39 -8.87 13.89
CA ASN A 133 14.27 -8.12 14.80
C ASN A 133 14.26 -8.70 16.23
N ALA A 134 13.24 -9.48 16.60
CA ALA A 134 13.10 -10.04 17.96
C ALA A 134 13.92 -11.32 18.20
N SER A 135 14.42 -11.99 17.16
CA SER A 135 15.35 -13.15 17.30
C SER A 135 16.81 -12.73 17.61
N LYS A 136 17.03 -11.53 18.16
CA LYS A 136 18.35 -11.00 18.53
C LYS A 136 18.43 -10.46 19.97
N THR A 137 17.60 -10.99 20.86
CA THR A 137 17.77 -10.85 22.32
C THR A 137 17.93 -12.24 22.91
#